data_AF-A0A9J6BZQ8-F1
#
_entry.id   AF-A0A9J6BZQ8-F1
#
_cell.length_a   1.000
_cell.length_b   1.000
_cell.length_c   1.000
_cell.angle_alpha   90.00
_cell.angle_beta   90.00
_cell.angle_gamma   90.00
#
_symmetry.space_group_name_H-M   'P 1'
#
loop_
_entity.id
_entity.type
_entity.pdbx_description
1 polymer ?
#
loop_
_entity_poly.entity_id
_entity_poly.type
_entity_poly.pdbx_seq_one_letter_code
_entity_poly.pdbx_strand_id
1 'polypeptide(L)'
;MEIEELDGNSILYNSNEVKLKINNGEFMQLEELTITKEAISWKVNSSILFIPWDKIVVQAIQAEPQRSIYFMIDESWEQEQQNSVLPIQNHNNGNGSHTNKDEEDEDEVEDEEQNITEFWLIPNDADEIDNIYYIMTRSGNSNPDPENESDENEEFFEGEDIEQMNINDDDDERYADAE
;
A
#
# COMPACT_ATOMS: atom_id res chain seq x y z
N MET A 1 29.94 27.46 -2.74
CA MET A 1 30.22 26.08 -3.20
C MET A 1 28.84 25.47 -3.38
N GLU A 2 28.28 25.70 -4.56
CA GLU A 2 27.02 25.08 -4.97
C GLU A 2 27.27 23.59 -5.08
N ILE A 3 26.43 22.82 -4.39
CA ILE A 3 26.32 21.39 -4.61
C ILE A 3 25.27 21.29 -5.70
N GLU A 4 25.70 20.93 -6.91
CA GLU A 4 24.80 20.63 -8.01
C GLU A 4 23.98 19.39 -7.60
N GLU A 5 22.71 19.61 -7.26
CA GLU A 5 21.69 18.56 -7.19
C GLU A 5 21.46 18.06 -8.62
N LEU A 6 22.20 17.03 -9.00
CA LEU A 6 21.79 16.12 -10.05
C LEU A 6 21.02 14.97 -9.38
N ASP A 7 19.94 14.57 -10.03
CA ASP A 7 19.26 13.28 -9.94
C ASP A 7 18.11 13.16 -8.93
N GLY A 8 16.96 12.67 -9.42
CA GLY A 8 15.74 12.36 -8.65
C GLY A 8 15.90 11.27 -7.58
N ASN A 9 17.12 10.94 -7.18
CA ASN A 9 17.50 9.88 -6.25
C ASN A 9 17.77 10.36 -4.81
N SER A 10 17.14 11.46 -4.39
CA SER A 10 17.25 11.92 -3.00
C SER A 10 16.58 10.91 -2.06
N ILE A 11 17.38 10.31 -1.18
CA ILE A 11 16.90 9.39 -0.13
C ILE A 11 16.12 10.21 0.90
N LEU A 12 14.85 9.85 1.10
CA LEU A 12 13.94 10.48 2.06
C LEU A 12 13.90 9.71 3.39
N TYR A 13 14.05 8.39 3.32
CA TYR A 13 14.09 7.50 4.47
C TYR A 13 15.03 6.33 4.22
N ASN A 14 15.75 5.89 5.25
CA ASN A 14 16.59 4.70 5.22
C ASN A 14 16.61 4.05 6.61
N SER A 15 16.41 2.73 6.67
CA SER A 15 16.48 1.95 7.93
C SER A 15 16.80 0.49 7.65
N ASN A 16 17.52 -0.17 8.55
CA ASN A 16 17.75 -1.62 8.55
C ASN A 16 16.94 -2.34 9.64
N GLU A 17 16.09 -1.61 10.36
CA GLU A 17 15.32 -2.09 11.50
C GLU A 17 13.86 -2.38 11.11
N VAL A 18 13.65 -2.94 9.92
CA VAL A 18 12.31 -3.20 9.37
C VAL A 18 12.19 -4.65 8.94
N LYS A 19 11.05 -5.28 9.27
CA LYS A 19 10.66 -6.58 8.74
C LYS A 19 9.65 -6.42 7.62
N LEU A 20 9.72 -7.32 6.65
CA LEU A 20 8.82 -7.39 5.52
C LEU A 20 8.03 -8.70 5.56
N LYS A 21 6.73 -8.64 5.27
CA LYS A 21 5.92 -9.80 4.88
C LYS A 21 5.30 -9.53 3.52
N ILE A 22 5.29 -10.55 2.68
CA ILE A 22 4.68 -10.52 1.33
C ILE A 22 3.59 -11.59 1.33
N ASN A 23 2.37 -11.22 0.92
CA ASN A 23 1.19 -12.08 0.90
C ASN A 23 1.06 -12.87 2.22
N ASN A 24 0.85 -14.18 2.13
CA ASN A 24 0.78 -15.10 3.27
C ASN A 24 2.14 -15.70 3.67
N GLY A 25 3.24 -15.10 3.23
CA GLY A 25 4.60 -15.53 3.54
C GLY A 25 5.04 -15.27 4.99
N GLU A 26 6.23 -15.76 5.33
CA GLU A 26 6.88 -15.48 6.62
C GLU A 26 7.50 -14.08 6.67
N PHE A 27 7.69 -13.57 7.89
CA PHE A 27 8.38 -12.30 8.10
C PHE A 27 9.89 -12.45 7.82
N MET A 28 10.42 -11.55 7.01
CA MET A 28 11.83 -11.46 6.66
C MET A 28 12.43 -10.18 7.24
N GLN A 29 13.59 -10.28 7.89
CA GLN A 29 14.36 -9.10 8.29
C GLN A 29 15.00 -8.47 7.06
N LEU A 30 14.76 -7.18 6.83
CA LEU A 30 15.42 -6.44 5.76
C LEU A 30 16.86 -6.11 6.15
N GLU A 31 17.77 -6.17 5.18
CA GLU A 31 19.11 -5.59 5.33
C GLU A 31 19.04 -4.07 5.28
N GLU A 32 18.13 -3.53 4.46
CA GLU A 32 17.94 -2.10 4.24
C GLU A 32 16.56 -1.85 3.59
N LEU A 33 15.82 -0.88 4.09
CA LEU A 33 14.66 -0.25 3.47
C LEU A 33 15.08 1.16 3.07
N THR A 34 14.86 1.53 1.80
CA THR A 34 15.15 2.87 1.27
C THR A 34 13.92 3.42 0.57
N ILE A 35 13.53 4.64 0.95
CA ILE A 35 12.43 5.38 0.34
C ILE A 35 13.01 6.62 -0.31
N THR A 36 12.76 6.79 -1.61
CA THR A 36 13.17 7.96 -2.39
C THR A 36 11.94 8.72 -2.88
N LYS A 37 12.18 9.79 -3.64
CA LYS A 37 11.10 10.48 -4.35
C LYS A 37 10.46 9.62 -5.44
N GLU A 38 11.17 8.63 -5.98
CA GLU A 38 10.73 7.86 -7.16
C GLU A 38 10.19 6.46 -6.81
N ALA A 39 10.64 5.88 -5.69
CA ALA A 39 10.21 4.55 -5.30
C ALA A 39 10.43 4.20 -3.83
N ILE A 40 9.85 3.06 -3.45
CA ILE A 40 10.26 2.27 -2.29
C ILE A 40 11.12 1.10 -2.75
N SER A 41 12.19 0.82 -2.01
CA SER A 41 13.08 -0.30 -2.31
C SER A 41 13.59 -0.95 -1.04
N TRP A 42 13.90 -2.23 -1.12
CA TRP A 42 14.48 -2.94 0.01
C TRP A 42 15.48 -3.98 -0.44
N LYS A 43 16.43 -4.27 0.46
CA LYS A 43 17.47 -5.26 0.29
C LYS A 43 17.24 -6.44 1.21
N VAL A 44 17.27 -7.64 0.64
CA VAL A 44 17.15 -8.91 1.37
C VAL A 44 17.99 -9.97 0.66
N ASN A 45 18.81 -10.72 1.41
CA ASN A 45 19.68 -11.77 0.88
C ASN A 45 20.57 -11.30 -0.28
N SER A 46 21.15 -10.10 -0.16
CA SER A 46 21.93 -9.44 -1.23
C SER A 46 21.18 -9.08 -2.52
N SER A 47 19.88 -9.31 -2.60
CA SER A 47 19.01 -8.87 -3.69
C SER A 47 18.31 -7.56 -3.32
N ILE A 48 18.12 -6.66 -4.28
CA ILE A 48 17.38 -5.42 -4.11
C ILE A 48 16.09 -5.53 -4.93
N LEU A 49 14.95 -5.28 -4.29
CA LEU A 49 13.67 -5.09 -4.95
C LEU A 49 13.31 -3.60 -4.92
N PHE A 50 12.71 -3.11 -5.99
CA PHE A 50 12.35 -1.71 -6.19
C PHE A 50 10.94 -1.63 -6.77
N ILE A 51 10.07 -0.86 -6.13
CA ILE A 51 8.69 -0.63 -6.54
C ILE A 51 8.50 0.88 -6.74
N PRO A 52 8.34 1.34 -7.99
CA PRO A 52 8.01 2.74 -8.24
C PRO A 52 6.60 3.07 -7.75
N TRP A 53 6.40 4.34 -7.38
CA TRP A 53 5.20 4.75 -6.65
C TRP A 53 3.89 4.58 -7.42
N ASP A 54 3.94 4.70 -8.75
CA ASP A 54 2.81 4.50 -9.67
C ASP A 54 2.27 3.07 -9.64
N LYS A 55 3.04 2.11 -9.10
CA LYS A 55 2.61 0.71 -8.96
C LYS A 55 1.93 0.40 -7.63
N ILE A 56 1.98 1.32 -6.65
CA ILE A 56 1.30 1.14 -5.37
C ILE A 56 -0.15 1.64 -5.52
N VAL A 57 -1.09 0.70 -5.47
CA VAL A 57 -2.52 0.98 -5.65
C VAL A 57 -3.17 1.46 -4.36
N VAL A 58 -2.75 0.87 -3.23
CA VAL A 58 -3.28 1.19 -1.90
C VAL A 58 -2.14 1.19 -0.90
N GLN A 59 -2.20 2.12 0.05
CA GLN A 59 -1.35 2.12 1.24
C GLN A 59 -2.13 2.55 2.48
N ALA A 60 -1.87 1.90 3.62
CA ALA A 60 -2.55 2.17 4.87
C ALA A 60 -1.65 1.85 6.07
N ILE A 61 -2.07 2.33 7.25
CA ILE A 61 -1.54 1.85 8.53
C ILE A 61 -2.50 0.77 9.05
N GLN A 62 -2.00 -0.45 9.17
CA GLN A 62 -2.71 -1.54 9.83
C GLN A 62 -2.43 -1.50 11.33
N ALA A 63 -3.46 -1.57 12.18
CA ALA A 63 -3.33 -1.49 13.63
C ALA A 63 -3.17 -2.86 14.31
N GLU A 64 -3.94 -3.86 13.87
CA GLU A 64 -4.04 -5.19 14.50
C GLU A 64 -3.61 -6.28 13.51
N PRO A 65 -2.98 -7.40 13.95
CA PRO A 65 -2.57 -7.71 15.32
C PRO A 65 -1.28 -6.99 15.77
N GLN A 66 -0.60 -6.33 14.83
CA GLN A 66 0.58 -5.52 15.08
C GLN A 66 0.53 -4.30 14.18
N ARG A 67 0.86 -3.14 14.76
CA ARG A 67 0.94 -1.89 14.00
C ARG A 67 1.98 -2.02 12.89
N SER A 68 1.59 -1.74 11.65
CA SER A 68 2.43 -1.92 10.47
C SER A 68 1.97 -1.02 9.32
N ILE A 69 2.86 -0.82 8.35
CA ILE A 69 2.48 -0.26 7.05
C ILE A 69 2.00 -1.40 6.17
N TYR A 70 0.83 -1.24 5.59
CA TYR A 70 0.29 -2.13 4.57
C TYR A 70 0.29 -1.42 3.23
N PHE A 71 0.66 -2.11 2.16
CA PHE A 71 0.45 -1.61 0.80
C PHE A 71 0.23 -2.74 -0.20
N MET A 72 -0.47 -2.42 -1.29
CA MET A 72 -0.78 -3.35 -2.37
C MET A 72 -0.22 -2.84 -3.69
N ILE A 73 0.23 -3.75 -4.53
CA ILE A 73 0.59 -3.46 -5.92
C ILE A 73 -0.32 -4.18 -6.90
N ASP A 74 -0.44 -3.59 -8.08
CA ASP A 74 -1.20 -4.16 -9.21
C ASP A 74 -0.43 -5.30 -9.91
N GLU A 75 -1.20 -6.24 -10.47
CA GLU A 75 -0.75 -7.47 -11.13
C GLU A 75 0.19 -7.20 -12.33
N SER A 76 0.02 -6.06 -12.99
CA SER A 76 0.83 -5.65 -14.14
C SER A 76 2.33 -5.59 -13.83
N TRP A 77 2.71 -5.22 -12.61
CA TRP A 77 4.13 -5.12 -12.21
C TRP A 77 4.77 -6.49 -11.93
N GLU A 78 4.01 -7.45 -11.38
CA GLU A 78 4.56 -8.78 -11.07
C GLU A 78 5.00 -9.52 -12.34
N GLN A 79 4.22 -9.40 -13.42
CA GLN A 79 4.52 -10.02 -14.70
C GLN A 79 5.79 -9.42 -15.33
N GLU A 80 6.06 -8.13 -15.14
CA GLU A 80 7.29 -7.48 -15.60
C GLU A 80 8.53 -8.03 -14.88
N GLN A 81 8.43 -8.30 -13.58
CA GLN A 81 9.56 -8.78 -12.77
C GLN A 81 9.85 -10.26 -12.91
N GLN A 82 8.84 -11.10 -13.15
CA GLN A 82 9.04 -12.53 -13.45
C GLN A 82 9.86 -12.74 -14.72
N ASN A 83 9.75 -11.82 -15.69
CA ASN A 83 10.58 -11.78 -16.89
C ASN A 83 12.00 -11.23 -16.62
N SER A 84 12.25 -10.63 -15.45
CA SER A 84 13.43 -9.82 -15.13
C SER A 84 14.32 -10.35 -13.98
N VAL A 85 14.32 -11.67 -13.72
CA VAL A 85 15.37 -12.38 -12.95
C VAL A 85 15.22 -12.38 -11.40
N LEU A 86 14.14 -11.86 -10.82
CA LEU A 86 13.89 -12.00 -9.37
C LEU A 86 12.69 -12.93 -9.12
N PRO A 87 12.88 -14.15 -8.58
CA PRO A 87 11.77 -14.98 -8.18
C PRO A 87 11.18 -14.40 -6.89
N ILE A 88 10.12 -13.60 -7.01
CA ILE A 88 9.15 -13.44 -5.93
C ILE A 88 8.49 -14.81 -5.81
N GLN A 89 8.99 -15.66 -4.92
CA GLN A 89 8.38 -16.96 -4.67
C GLN A 89 7.03 -16.74 -4.00
N ASN A 90 6.00 -16.62 -4.81
CA ASN A 90 4.62 -16.70 -4.38
C ASN A 90 4.43 -18.11 -3.78
N HIS A 91 4.42 -18.21 -2.44
CA HIS A 91 4.02 -19.44 -1.75
C HIS A 91 2.49 -19.56 -1.74
N ASN A 92 1.86 -19.38 -2.91
CA ASN A 92 0.54 -19.95 -3.14
C ASN A 92 0.74 -21.45 -3.32
N ASN A 93 0.61 -22.17 -2.22
CA ASN A 93 0.73 -23.61 -2.14
C ASN A 93 -0.53 -24.26 -2.73
N GLY A 94 -0.73 -24.09 -4.04
CA GLY A 94 -1.69 -24.80 -4.89
C GLY A 94 -1.00 -26.01 -5.52
N ASN A 95 -1.15 -27.16 -4.88
CA ASN A 95 -0.57 -28.44 -5.31
C ASN A 95 -1.24 -28.94 -6.60
N GLY A 96 -0.59 -28.76 -7.76
CA GLY A 96 -1.07 -29.23 -9.06
C GLY A 96 0.03 -29.88 -9.90
N SER A 97 0.47 -31.07 -9.49
CA SER A 97 1.35 -31.93 -10.30
C SER A 97 0.63 -32.36 -11.58
N HIS A 98 0.88 -31.69 -12.71
CA HIS A 98 0.40 -32.13 -14.02
C HIS A 98 1.03 -33.47 -14.41
N THR A 99 0.28 -34.55 -14.22
CA THR A 99 0.41 -35.77 -15.01
C THR A 99 -0.92 -36.01 -15.72
N ASN A 100 -0.89 -35.86 -17.05
CA ASN A 100 -1.92 -36.16 -18.05
C ASN A 100 -2.97 -37.22 -17.66
N LYS A 101 -4.26 -36.90 -17.83
CA LYS A 101 -5.14 -37.47 -18.86
C LYS A 101 -6.58 -36.98 -18.71
N ASP A 102 -7.14 -36.59 -19.86
CA ASP A 102 -8.53 -36.62 -20.31
C ASP A 102 -9.57 -37.11 -19.29
N GLU A 103 -10.54 -36.26 -18.96
CA GLU A 103 -11.95 -36.47 -19.31
C GLU A 103 -12.75 -35.20 -18.97
N GLU A 104 -13.78 -34.98 -19.78
CA GLU A 104 -14.72 -33.85 -19.77
C GLU A 104 -15.30 -33.61 -18.37
N ASP A 105 -15.04 -32.45 -17.79
CA ASP A 105 -15.83 -31.95 -16.67
C ASP A 105 -16.01 -30.44 -16.79
N GLU A 106 -17.14 -30.02 -16.28
CA GLU A 106 -17.90 -28.80 -16.51
C GLU A 106 -17.07 -27.52 -16.35
N ASP A 107 -17.47 -26.47 -17.09
CA ASP A 107 -16.89 -25.12 -17.06
C ASP A 107 -16.70 -24.59 -15.63
N GLU A 108 -15.59 -24.95 -14.97
CA GLU A 108 -14.99 -24.14 -13.91
C GLU A 108 -14.50 -22.88 -14.63
N VAL A 109 -15.33 -21.84 -14.56
CA VAL A 109 -14.83 -20.47 -14.55
C VAL A 109 -13.80 -20.44 -13.44
N GLU A 110 -12.52 -20.64 -13.79
CA GLU A 110 -11.41 -20.14 -13.00
C GLU A 110 -11.74 -18.67 -12.82
N ASP A 111 -12.23 -18.30 -11.64
CA ASP A 111 -12.25 -16.92 -11.21
C ASP A 111 -10.82 -16.45 -11.47
N GLU A 112 -10.65 -15.54 -12.43
CA GLU A 112 -9.43 -14.78 -12.64
C GLU A 112 -9.24 -13.96 -11.36
N GLU A 113 -8.80 -14.61 -10.28
CA GLU A 113 -8.44 -13.99 -9.02
C GLU A 113 -7.34 -12.99 -9.39
N GLN A 114 -7.72 -11.72 -9.41
CA GLN A 114 -6.82 -10.60 -9.62
C GLN A 114 -5.59 -10.83 -8.75
N ASN A 115 -4.42 -11.04 -9.35
CA ASN A 115 -3.19 -11.36 -8.61
C ASN A 115 -2.64 -10.09 -7.98
N ILE A 116 -3.28 -9.65 -6.90
CA ILE A 116 -2.82 -8.56 -6.08
C ILE A 116 -1.74 -9.08 -5.13
N THR A 117 -0.63 -8.36 -5.03
CA THR A 117 0.40 -8.65 -4.03
C THR A 117 0.39 -7.64 -2.91
N GLU A 118 0.24 -8.18 -1.71
CA GLU A 118 0.13 -7.46 -0.46
C GLU A 118 1.47 -7.45 0.26
N PHE A 119 1.82 -6.31 0.82
CA PHE A 119 3.05 -6.11 1.59
C PHE A 119 2.74 -5.54 2.96
N TRP A 120 3.53 -5.98 3.94
CA TRP A 120 3.56 -5.40 5.27
C TRP A 120 4.98 -5.01 5.67
N LEU A 121 5.19 -3.74 6.02
CA LEU A 121 6.42 -3.28 6.68
C LEU A 121 6.17 -3.12 8.17
N ILE A 122 7.02 -3.78 8.95
CA ILE A 122 6.98 -3.75 10.40
C ILE A 122 8.32 -3.22 10.90
N PRO A 123 8.42 -1.90 11.14
CA PRO A 123 9.56 -1.31 11.83
C PRO A 123 9.68 -1.89 13.25
N ASN A 124 10.90 -1.97 13.76
CA ASN A 124 11.15 -2.38 15.14
C ASN A 124 10.61 -1.33 16.14
N ASP A 125 10.64 -0.06 15.75
CA ASP A 125 10.06 1.04 16.50
C ASP A 125 8.70 1.44 15.91
N ALA A 126 7.64 1.30 16.70
CA ALA A 126 6.28 1.61 16.28
C ALA A 126 6.05 3.11 16.01
N ASP A 127 6.91 3.98 16.56
CA ASP A 127 6.87 5.42 16.34
C ASP A 127 7.35 5.81 14.93
N GLU A 128 8.10 4.93 14.25
CA GLU A 128 8.55 5.15 12.86
C GLU A 128 7.43 4.96 11.84
N ILE A 129 6.35 4.25 12.19
CA ILE A 129 5.27 3.91 11.27
C ILE A 129 4.61 5.18 10.70
N ASP A 130 4.29 6.15 11.55
CA ASP A 130 3.67 7.41 11.07
C ASP A 130 4.59 8.18 10.14
N ASN A 131 5.90 8.19 10.44
CA ASN A 131 6.89 8.85 9.60
C ASN A 131 7.04 8.15 8.24
N ILE A 132 7.14 6.82 8.23
CA ILE A 132 7.22 6.03 6.99
C ILE A 132 5.96 6.26 6.16
N TYR A 133 4.78 6.16 6.76
CA TYR A 133 3.51 6.38 6.07
C TYR A 133 3.41 7.79 5.48
N TYR A 134 3.82 8.81 6.24
CA TYR A 134 3.86 10.19 5.78
C TYR A 134 4.76 10.36 4.56
N ILE A 135 5.97 9.79 4.59
CA ILE A 135 6.93 9.87 3.49
C ILE A 135 6.38 9.13 2.27
N MET A 136 5.85 7.92 2.42
CA MET A 136 5.26 7.15 1.31
C MET A 136 4.07 7.89 0.67
N THR A 137 3.20 8.49 1.48
CA THR A 137 2.06 9.29 1.00
C THR A 137 2.54 10.49 0.20
N ARG A 138 3.53 11.21 0.71
CA ARG A 138 4.09 12.39 0.03
C ARG A 138 4.78 12.02 -1.28
N SER A 139 5.51 10.91 -1.30
CA SER A 139 6.17 10.43 -2.51
C SER A 139 5.17 9.93 -3.55
N GLY A 140 4.16 9.15 -3.15
CA GLY A 140 3.08 8.71 -4.03
C GLY A 140 2.36 9.87 -4.73
N ASN A 141 1.97 10.90 -3.97
CA ASN A 141 1.30 12.08 -4.52
C ASN A 141 2.18 12.90 -5.47
N SER A 142 3.50 12.76 -5.40
CA SER A 142 4.44 13.45 -6.29
C SER A 142 4.67 12.69 -7.60
N ASN A 143 4.13 11.47 -7.73
CA ASN A 143 4.27 10.60 -8.89
C ASN A 143 2.88 10.10 -9.32
N PRO A 144 2.00 11.00 -9.81
CA PRO A 144 0.72 10.58 -10.37
C PRO A 144 0.93 9.64 -11.55
N ASP A 145 0.04 8.66 -11.69
CA ASP A 145 0.05 7.76 -12.84
C ASP A 145 -0.14 8.58 -14.13
N PRO A 146 0.81 8.53 -15.08
CA PRO A 146 0.74 9.33 -16.31
C PRO A 146 -0.43 8.93 -17.22
N GLU A 147 -1.01 7.73 -17.06
CA GLU A 147 -2.20 7.31 -17.81
C GLU A 147 -3.50 7.72 -17.12
N ASN A 148 -3.42 8.09 -15.84
CA ASN A 148 -4.51 8.62 -15.04
C ASN A 148 -4.31 10.14 -14.85
N GLU A 149 -4.30 10.88 -15.96
CA GLU A 149 -4.49 12.33 -15.90
C GLU A 149 -5.80 12.57 -15.16
N SER A 150 -5.69 13.03 -13.92
CA SER A 150 -6.82 13.28 -13.04
C SER A 150 -7.77 14.20 -13.79
N ASP A 151 -8.97 13.72 -14.09
CA ASP A 151 -10.01 14.57 -14.68
C ASP A 151 -10.15 15.77 -13.74
N GLU A 152 -9.81 16.95 -14.22
CA GLU A 152 -9.59 18.18 -13.43
C GLU A 152 -10.86 18.66 -12.68
N ASN A 153 -11.93 17.85 -12.75
CA ASN A 153 -13.27 18.06 -12.24
C ASN A 153 -13.66 17.06 -11.13
N GLU A 154 -12.73 16.31 -10.54
CA GLU A 154 -12.99 15.67 -9.25
C GLU A 154 -13.02 16.76 -8.17
N GLU A 155 -14.19 17.40 -8.05
CA GLU A 155 -14.54 18.34 -6.99
C GLU A 155 -14.29 17.64 -5.66
N PHE A 156 -13.13 17.95 -5.05
CA PHE A 156 -12.80 17.59 -3.69
C PHE A 156 -13.96 18.11 -2.84
N PHE A 157 -14.85 17.21 -2.41
CA PHE A 157 -15.83 17.54 -1.38
C PHE A 157 -15.04 17.77 -0.10
N GLU A 158 -14.44 18.95 0.03
CA GLU A 158 -13.99 19.51 1.28
C GLU A 158 -15.24 19.57 2.14
N GLY A 159 -15.35 18.62 3.07
CA GLY A 159 -16.42 18.59 4.06
C GLY A 159 -16.27 19.79 4.99
N GLU A 160 -16.57 20.99 4.51
CA GLU A 160 -16.77 22.17 5.33
C GLU A 160 -18.24 22.28 5.71
N ASP A 161 -18.43 22.49 7.02
CA ASP A 161 -19.55 23.20 7.62
C ASP A 161 -20.90 22.48 7.78
N ILE A 162 -20.93 21.53 8.73
CA ILE A 162 -22.07 21.52 9.67
C ILE A 162 -21.72 22.50 10.80
N GLU A 163 -21.80 23.79 10.46
CA GLU A 163 -21.89 24.87 11.44
C GLU A 163 -23.05 24.59 12.39
N GLN A 164 -22.73 24.50 13.68
CA GLN A 164 -23.53 25.03 14.79
C GLN A 164 -25.06 24.78 14.67
N MET A 165 -25.51 23.59 15.05
CA MET A 165 -26.86 23.47 15.61
C MET A 165 -26.90 24.30 16.90
N ASN A 166 -27.33 25.56 16.75
CA ASN A 166 -27.75 26.45 17.82
C ASN A 166 -28.73 25.69 18.72
N ILE A 167 -28.25 25.31 19.90
CA ILE A 167 -29.08 25.00 21.05
C ILE A 167 -29.73 26.34 21.43
N ASN A 168 -30.92 26.60 20.88
CA ASN A 168 -31.82 27.60 21.44
C ASN A 168 -32.50 26.95 22.64
N ASP A 169 -31.78 26.91 23.76
CA ASP A 169 -32.39 26.89 25.09
C ASP A 169 -33.02 28.27 25.29
N ASP A 170 -34.32 28.37 25.00
CA ASP A 170 -35.30 29.26 25.65
C ASP A 170 -36.54 29.37 24.75
N ASP A 171 -37.50 28.46 24.93
CA ASP A 171 -38.91 28.87 25.00
C ASP A 171 -39.67 27.87 25.88
N ASP A 172 -39.80 28.29 27.13
CA ASP A 172 -40.84 27.94 28.08
C ASP A 172 -42.22 27.75 27.41
N GLU A 173 -42.99 26.80 27.97
CA GLU A 173 -44.45 26.70 27.97
C GLU A 173 -45.13 25.53 27.21
N ARG A 174 -45.75 24.66 28.04
CA ARG A 174 -46.98 23.84 27.84
C ARG A 174 -46.78 22.51 27.10
N TYR A 175 -47.22 21.35 27.59
CA TYR A 175 -48.40 20.99 28.38
C TYR A 175 -48.01 19.78 29.27
N ALA A 176 -48.17 19.87 30.59
CA ALA A 176 -49.28 19.31 31.37
C ALA A 176 -49.33 17.77 31.40
N ASP A 177 -49.25 17.24 32.62
CA ASP A 177 -49.54 15.86 33.02
C ASP A 177 -50.60 15.17 32.17
N ALA A 178 -50.28 13.94 31.75
CA ALA A 178 -51.29 12.92 31.52
C ALA A 178 -50.90 11.68 32.33
N GLU A 179 -51.72 11.41 33.35
CA GLU A 179 -51.76 10.22 34.22
C GLU A 179 -51.59 8.89 33.48
#